data_AF-A0A354IDD1-F1
#
_entry.id   AF-A0A354IDD1-F1
#
_cell.length_a   1.000
_cell.length_b   1.000
_cell.length_c   1.000
_cell.angle_alpha   90.00
_cell.angle_beta   90.00
_cell.angle_gamma   90.00
#
_symmetry.space_group_name_H-M   'P 1'
#
loop_
_entity.id
_entity.type
_entity.pdbx_description
1 polymer ?
#
loop_
_entity_poly.entity_id
_entity_poly.type
_entity_poly.pdbx_seq_one_letter_code
_entity_poly.pdbx_strand_id
1 'polypeptide(L)' 'MGRGGAMGGMNMNAMIKKAQKMQEEMVKAQEELGNKEYTATSGGGAVTAVVKGSNQIVSLKLNPEVVDPDDIEM' A
#
# COMPACT_ATOMS: atom_id res chain seq x y z
N MET A 1 -47.62 5.28 -26.64
CA MET A 1 -46.77 6.10 -25.74
C MET A 1 -46.65 5.40 -24.38
N GLY A 2 -45.55 4.69 -24.12
CA GLY A 2 -45.29 4.00 -22.85
C GLY A 2 -44.31 4.78 -21.98
N ARG A 3 -44.80 5.32 -20.87
CA ARG A 3 -44.10 6.17 -19.91
C ARG A 3 -43.24 5.32 -18.96
N GLY A 4 -42.10 4.82 -19.46
CA GLY A 4 -41.18 3.93 -18.71
C GLY A 4 -39.73 4.42 -18.54
N GLY A 5 -39.35 5.57 -19.11
CA GLY A 5 -37.95 6.04 -19.14
C GLY A 5 -37.46 6.82 -17.90
N ALA A 6 -38.35 7.33 -17.06
CA ALA A 6 -37.97 8.29 -16.01
C ALA A 6 -37.47 7.66 -14.69
N MET A 7 -37.85 6.41 -14.38
CA MET A 7 -37.40 5.72 -13.16
C MET A 7 -36.08 4.94 -13.32
N GLY A 8 -35.62 4.70 -14.56
CA GLY A 8 -34.33 4.07 -14.85
C GLY A 8 -33.14 5.03 -14.75
N GLY A 9 -33.29 6.26 -15.26
CA GLY A 9 -32.21 7.26 -15.28
C GLY A 9 -31.80 7.79 -13.90
N MET A 10 -32.74 7.88 -12.96
CA MET A 10 -32.47 8.34 -11.59
C MET A 10 -31.65 7.32 -10.79
N ASN A 11 -31.94 6.02 -10.98
CA ASN A 11 -31.18 4.92 -10.41
C ASN A 11 -29.79 4.78 -11.05
N MET A 12 -29.67 5.02 -12.35
CA MET A 12 -28.38 4.96 -13.05
C MET A 12 -27.43 6.07 -12.59
N ASN A 13 -27.91 7.30 -12.37
CA ASN A 13 -27.08 8.38 -11.83
C ASN A 13 -26.56 8.10 -10.40
N ALA A 14 -27.39 7.51 -9.54
CA ALA A 14 -26.95 7.10 -8.21
C ALA A 14 -25.91 5.97 -8.28
N MET A 15 -26.08 5.04 -9.23
CA MET A 15 -25.13 3.95 -9.47
C MET A 15 -23.77 4.46 -9.98
N ILE A 16 -23.77 5.40 -10.94
CA ILE A 16 -22.54 6.00 -11.48
C ILE A 16 -21.75 6.71 -10.37
N LYS A 17 -22.41 7.52 -9.53
CA LYS A 17 -21.74 8.18 -8.38
C LYS A 17 -21.16 7.18 -7.39
N LYS A 18 -21.87 6.08 -7.13
CA LYS A 18 -21.37 5.01 -6.25
C LYS A 18 -20.18 4.28 -6.86
N ALA A 19 -20.19 4.04 -8.17
CA ALA A 19 -19.09 3.42 -8.89
C ALA A 19 -17.84 4.33 -8.92
N GLN A 20 -18.01 5.64 -9.14
CA GLN A 20 -16.93 6.62 -9.07
C GLN A 20 -16.28 6.64 -7.68
N LYS A 21 -17.08 6.71 -6.62
CA LYS A 21 -16.59 6.66 -5.25
C LYS A 21 -15.84 5.35 -4.95
N MET A 22 -16.37 4.22 -5.41
CA MET A 22 -15.72 2.92 -5.25
C MET A 22 -14.38 2.85 -6.00
N GLN A 23 -14.29 3.46 -7.18
CA GLN A 23 -13.04 3.53 -7.95
C GLN A 23 -11.98 4.36 -7.21
N GLU A 24 -12.35 5.52 -6.67
CA GLU A 24 -11.46 6.35 -5.85
C GLU A 24 -11.02 5.62 -4.57
N GLU A 25 -11.94 4.98 -3.86
CA GLU A 25 -11.64 4.21 -2.65
C GLU A 25 -10.70 3.04 -2.93
N MET A 26 -10.85 2.36 -4.07
CA MET A 26 -9.96 1.27 -4.48
C MET A 26 -8.53 1.77 -4.75
N VAL A 27 -8.38 2.87 -5.48
CA VAL A 27 -7.06 3.47 -5.76
C VAL A 27 -6.39 3.88 -4.46
N LYS A 28 -7.13 4.59 -3.59
CA LYS A 28 -6.61 5.02 -2.29
C LYS A 28 -6.22 3.84 -1.39
N ALA A 29 -7.02 2.77 -1.36
CA ALA A 29 -6.69 1.58 -0.59
C ALA A 29 -5.42 0.89 -1.12
N GLN A 30 -5.22 0.83 -2.44
CA GLN A 30 -3.99 0.29 -3.03
C GLN A 30 -2.77 1.15 -2.66
N GLU A 31 -2.89 2.48 -2.71
CA GLU A 31 -1.83 3.41 -2.29
C GLU A 31 -1.49 3.29 -0.81
N GLU A 32 -2.49 3.19 0.06
CA GLU A 32 -2.30 3.03 1.51
C GLU A 32 -1.63 1.68 1.84
N LEU A 33 -2.05 0.59 1.18
CA LEU A 33 -1.41 -0.71 1.32
C LEU A 33 0.05 -0.67 0.85
N GLY A 34 0.32 -0.02 -0.28
CA GLY A 34 1.66 0.13 -0.81
C GLY A 34 2.57 1.00 0.05
N ASN A 35 2.03 2.04 0.68
CA ASN A 35 2.81 2.96 1.52
C ASN A 35 2.95 2.52 2.98
N LYS A 36 2.20 1.50 3.41
CA LYS A 36 2.33 0.98 4.77
C LYS A 36 3.73 0.42 5.00
N GLU A 37 4.39 0.88 6.05
CA GLU A 37 5.75 0.48 6.40
C GLU A 37 5.74 -0.64 7.44
N TYR A 38 6.67 -1.56 7.27
CA TYR A 38 6.90 -2.72 8.12
C TYR A 38 8.37 -2.72 8.51
N THR A 39 8.63 -2.84 9.81
CA THR A 39 9.99 -2.90 10.35
C THR A 39 10.33 -4.33 10.74
N ALA A 40 11.46 -4.83 10.26
CA ALA A 40 12.01 -6.14 10.64
C ALA A 40 13.43 -5.97 11.16
N THR A 41 13.80 -6.79 12.15
CA THR A 41 15.15 -6.84 12.70
C THR A 41 15.76 -8.23 12.56
N SER A 42 17.08 -8.30 12.38
CA SER A 42 17.86 -9.54 12.32
C SER A 42 19.16 -9.40 13.13
N GLY A 43 19.85 -10.52 13.37
CA GLY A 43 21.13 -10.53 14.08
C GLY A 43 21.05 -9.99 15.51
N GLY A 44 19.98 -10.29 16.24
CA GLY A 44 19.77 -9.80 17.61
C GLY A 44 19.49 -8.28 17.70
N GLY A 45 19.13 -7.63 16.60
CA GLY A 45 18.93 -6.17 16.51
C GLY A 45 20.04 -5.44 15.77
N ALA A 46 21.08 -6.16 15.33
CA ALA A 46 22.18 -5.64 14.55
C ALA A 46 21.76 -5.07 13.18
N VAL A 47 20.74 -5.65 12.55
CA VAL A 47 20.21 -5.17 11.27
C VAL A 47 18.75 -4.79 11.46
N THR A 48 18.37 -3.61 11.00
CA THR A 48 16.97 -3.14 10.94
C THR A 48 16.64 -2.74 9.51
N ALA A 49 15.61 -3.34 8.94
CA ALA A 49 15.08 -2.99 7.63
C ALA A 49 13.66 -2.44 7.77
N VAL A 50 13.37 -1.37 7.04
CA VAL A 50 12.02 -0.83 6.87
C VAL A 50 11.60 -1.09 5.43
N VAL A 51 10.51 -1.83 5.26
CA VAL A 51 9.99 -2.26 3.96
C VAL A 51 8.54 -1.80 3.83
N LYS A 52 8.18 -1.30 2.65
CA LYS A 52 6.81 -0.96 2.29
C LYS A 52 6.00 -2.19 1.89
N GLY A 53 4.68 -2.14 2.05
CA GLY A 53 3.77 -3.19 1.57
C GLY A 53 3.82 -3.41 0.04
N SER A 54 4.43 -2.48 -0.71
CA SER A 54 4.79 -2.62 -2.12
C SER A 54 6.09 -3.42 -2.37
N ASN A 55 6.67 -4.05 -1.34
CA ASN A 55 7.97 -4.72 -1.36
C ASN A 55 9.17 -3.82 -1.67
N GLN A 56 9.04 -2.51 -1.45
CA GLN A 56 10.14 -1.56 -1.59
C GLN A 56 10.87 -1.35 -0.27
N ILE A 57 12.19 -1.44 -0.28
CA ILE A 57 13.02 -1.11 0.89
C ILE A 57 13.08 0.42 1.03
N VAL A 58 12.67 0.92 2.19
CA VAL A 58 12.70 2.36 2.52
C VAL A 58 13.96 2.71 3.30
N SER A 59 14.38 1.83 4.22
CA SER A 59 15.55 2.08 5.06
C SER A 59 16.22 0.77 5.43
N LEU A 60 17.55 0.81 5.53
CA LEU A 60 18.37 -0.26 6.07
C LEU A 60 19.34 0.39 7.07
N LYS A 61 19.37 -0.10 8.30
CA LYS A 61 20.31 0.32 9.35
C LYS A 61 21.09 -0.90 9.81
N LEU A 62 22.41 -0.79 9.81
CA LEU A 62 23.31 -1.78 10.39
C LEU A 62 23.99 -1.15 11.60
N ASN A 63 24.09 -1.91 12.68
CA ASN A 63 24.90 -1.54 13.83
C ASN A 63 26.39 -1.69 13.42
N PRO A 64 27.24 -0.66 13.57
CA PRO A 64 28.66 -0.76 13.24
C PRO A 64 29.40 -1.89 13.98
N GLU A 65 28.88 -2.39 15.10
CA GLU A 65 29.45 -3.55 15.81
C GLU A 65 29.35 -4.87 15.04
N VAL A 66 28.48 -4.97 14.03
CA VAL A 66 28.39 -6.14 13.13
C VAL A 66 28.98 -5.89 11.75
N VAL A 67 29.52 -4.69 11.51
CA VAL A 67 30.16 -4.35 10.24
C VAL A 67 31.66 -4.55 10.42
N ASP A 68 32.11 -5.79 10.26
CA ASP A 68 33.53 -6.10 10.17
C ASP A 68 33.99 -5.90 8.71
N PRO A 69 34.88 -4.93 8.40
CA PRO A 69 35.36 -4.72 7.03
C PRO A 69 36.19 -5.89 6.49
N ASP A 70 36.71 -6.76 7.37
CA ASP A 70 37.47 -7.95 6.99
C ASP A 70 36.56 -9.18 6.78
N ASP A 71 35.26 -9.10 7.12
CA ASP A 71 34.28 -10.18 6.95
C ASP A 71 32.87 -9.64 6.58
N ILE A 72 32.70 -9.30 5.29
CA ILE A 72 31.49 -8.68 4.73
C ILE A 72 30.34 -9.71 4.54
N GLU A 73 30.58 -11.00 4.76
CA GLU A 73 29.62 -12.08 4.44
C GLU A 73 28.62 -12.43 5.56
N MET A 74 28.53 -11.66 6.67
CA MET A 74 27.58 -11.90 7.78
C MET A 74 26.43 -10.91 7.91
#